data_AF-A0A932LG75-F1
#
_entry.id   AF-A0A932LG75-F1
#
_cell.length_a   1.000
_cell.length_b   1.000
_cell.length_c   1.000
_cell.angle_alpha   90.00
_cell.angle_beta   90.00
_cell.angle_gamma   90.00
#
_symmetry.space_group_name_H-M   'P 1'
#
loop_
_entity.id
_entity.type
_entity.pdbx_description
1 polymer ?
#
loop_
_entity_poly.entity_id
_entity_poly.type
_entity_poly.pdbx_seq_one_letter_code
_entity_poly.pdbx_strand_id
1 'polypeptide(L)' 'MSHTITVRLTKSLADWLAAEASRVGVSQGKIVRDQLEKAKARAGVRSFMRLAGKLNGPKDLSRRKGFSRE' A
#
# COMPACT_ATOMS: atom_id res chain seq x y z
N MET A 1 9.80 22.26 -5.62
CA MET A 1 10.95 22.19 -4.69
C MET A 1 11.33 20.73 -4.48
N SER A 2 12.37 20.23 -5.16
CA SER A 2 12.88 18.87 -4.94
C SER A 2 13.79 18.84 -3.72
N HIS A 3 13.61 17.85 -2.83
CA HIS A 3 14.47 17.61 -1.68
C HIS A 3 15.30 16.36 -1.95
N THR A 4 16.62 16.47 -1.83
CA THR A 4 17.53 15.34 -2.06
C THR A 4 17.89 14.69 -0.73
N ILE A 5 17.73 13.37 -0.66
CA ILE A 5 18.21 12.56 0.46
C ILE A 5 19.24 11.57 -0.06
N THR A 6 20.29 11.33 0.73
CA THR A 6 21.30 10.31 0.42
C THR A 6 21.03 9.10 1.30
N VAL A 7 20.72 7.95 0.69
CA VAL A 7 20.43 6.70 1.39
C VAL A 7 21.51 5.68 1.06
N ARG A 8 22.11 5.08 2.08
CA ARG A 8 23.03 3.94 1.88
C ARG A 8 22.22 2.67 1.66
N LEU A 9 22.45 2.00 0.54
CA LEU A 9 21.84 0.71 0.22
C LEU A 9 22.85 -0.41 0.44
N THR A 10 22.37 -1.61 0.74
CA THR A 10 23.21 -2.81 0.67
C THR A 10 23.61 -3.06 -0.77
N LYS A 11 24.76 -3.70 -0.99
CA LYS A 11 25.26 -4.03 -2.33
C LYS A 11 24.21 -4.79 -3.15
N SER A 12 23.60 -5.82 -2.56
CA SER A 12 22.57 -6.63 -3.21
C SER A 12 21.37 -5.81 -3.67
N LEU A 13 20.93 -4.83 -2.87
CA LEU A 13 19.80 -3.98 -3.21
C LEU A 13 20.15 -2.96 -4.30
N ALA A 14 21.38 -2.42 -4.28
CA ALA A 14 21.87 -1.52 -5.32
C ALA A 14 21.99 -2.24 -6.67
N ASP A 15 22.54 -3.45 -6.68
CA ASP A 15 22.69 -4.28 -7.89
C ASP A 15 21.31 -4.63 -8.48
N TRP A 16 20.37 -5.02 -7.61
CA TRP A 16 18.99 -5.28 -8.01
C TRP A 16 18.31 -4.04 -8.61
N LEU A 17 18.46 -2.88 -7.96
CA LEU A 17 17.84 -1.63 -8.42
C LEU A 17 18.38 -1.20 -9.79
N ALA A 18 19.67 -1.42 -10.05
CA ALA A 18 20.28 -1.17 -11.34
C ALA A 18 19.76 -2.11 -12.43
N ALA A 19 19.67 -3.42 -12.14
CA ALA A 19 19.13 -4.39 -13.08
C ALA A 19 17.66 -4.10 -13.42
N GLU A 20 16.85 -3.76 -12.41
CA GLU A 20 15.44 -3.45 -12.58
C GLU A 20 15.22 -2.15 -13.37
N ALA A 21 16.04 -1.12 -13.13
CA ALA A 21 16.04 0.12 -13.91
C ALA A 21 16.30 -0.15 -15.39
N SER A 22 17.31 -0.96 -15.72
CA SER A 22 17.62 -1.35 -17.09
C SER A 22 16.50 -2.18 -17.72
N ARG A 23 15.91 -3.13 -16.98
CA ARG A 23 14.84 -4.00 -17.46
C ARG A 23 13.56 -3.25 -17.79
N VAL A 24 13.20 -2.25 -16.97
CA VAL A 24 11.98 -1.45 -17.13
C VAL A 24 12.20 -0.23 -18.02
N GLY A 25 13.45 0.16 -18.29
CA GLY A 25 13.79 1.32 -19.12
C GLY A 25 13.54 2.65 -18.43
N VAL A 26 13.70 2.71 -17.09
CA VAL A 26 13.47 3.92 -16.29
C VAL A 26 14.65 4.18 -15.35
N SER A 27 14.77 5.40 -14.84
CA SER A 27 15.84 5.73 -13.88
C SER A 27 15.61 5.07 -12.51
N GLN A 28 16.70 4.72 -11.82
CA GLN A 28 16.65 4.20 -10.45
C GLN A 28 15.88 5.14 -9.51
N GLY A 29 16.11 6.45 -9.64
CA GLY A 29 15.41 7.46 -8.85
C GLY A 29 13.89 7.49 -9.09
N LYS A 30 13.43 7.16 -10.31
CA LYS A 30 12.00 6.99 -10.59
C LYS A 30 11.43 5.78 -9.87
N ILE A 31 12.13 4.64 -9.90
CA ILE A 31 11.71 3.42 -9.19
C ILE A 31 11.57 3.71 -7.69
N VAL A 32 12.59 4.32 -7.08
CA VAL A 32 12.58 4.64 -5.64
C VAL A 32 11.42 5.58 -5.30
N ARG A 33 11.21 6.63 -6.10
CA ARG A 33 10.11 7.59 -5.89
C ARG A 33 8.74 6.93 -6.01
N ASP A 34 8.53 6.13 -7.04
CA ASP A 34 7.25 5.45 -7.27
C ASP A 34 6.95 4.45 -6.13
N GLN A 35 7.96 3.77 -5.58
CA GLN A 35 7.79 2.90 -4.43
C GLN A 35 7.50 3.67 -3.14
N LEU A 36 8.14 4.82 -2.93
CA LEU A 36 7.86 5.68 -1.77
C LEU A 36 6.43 6.25 -1.83
N GLU A 37 5.95 6.68 -2.99
CA GLU A 37 4.56 7.13 -3.16
C GLU A 37 3.56 5.98 -2.93
N LYS A 38 3.86 4.77 -3.43
CA LYS A 38 3.04 3.58 -3.14
C LYS A 38 3.01 3.25 -1.64
N ALA A 39 4.15 3.32 -0.95
CA ALA A 39 4.24 3.07 0.49
C ALA A 39 3.44 4.13 1.28
N LYS A 40 3.58 5.41 0.92
CA LYS A 40 2.81 6.52 1.49
C LYS A 40 1.31 6.31 1.32
N ALA A 41 0.86 5.93 0.11
CA ALA A 41 -0.55 5.66 -0.16
C ALA A 41 -1.10 4.47 0.63
N ARG A 42 -0.27 3.44 0.87
CA ARG A 42 -0.66 2.25 1.66
C ARG A 42 -0.71 2.51 3.16
N ALA A 43 0.15 3.36 3.70
CA ALA A 43 0.25 3.64 5.13
C ALA A 43 -1.03 4.24 5.73
N GLY A 44 -1.87 4.90 4.92
CA GLY A 44 -3.08 5.57 5.39
C GLY A 44 -4.38 4.75 5.33
N VAL A 45 -4.41 3.61 4.62
CA VAL A 45 -5.69 2.98 4.27
C VAL A 45 -5.66 1.49 4.58
N ARG A 46 -6.27 1.10 5.71
CA ARG A 46 -6.86 -0.24 5.82
C ARG A 46 -8.01 -0.29 4.81
N SER A 47 -7.72 -0.59 3.55
CA SER A 47 -8.69 -0.55 2.43
C SER A 47 -9.94 -1.39 2.71
N PHE A 48 -9.79 -2.46 3.49
CA PHE A 48 -10.88 -3.28 3.99
C PHE A 48 -11.79 -2.56 5.02
N MET A 49 -11.29 -1.56 5.74
CA MET A 49 -12.08 -0.73 6.66
C MET A 49 -12.80 0.43 5.97
N ARG A 50 -12.61 0.65 4.66
CA ARG A 50 -13.26 1.75 3.92
C ARG A 50 -14.80 1.74 4.05
N LEU A 51 -15.41 0.57 4.24
CA LEU A 51 -16.85 0.39 4.37
C LEU A 51 -17.27 0.03 5.81
N ALA A 52 -16.32 -0.10 6.74
CA ALA A 52 -16.62 -0.42 8.13
C ALA A 52 -17.43 0.74 8.75
N GLY A 53 -18.60 0.42 9.30
CA GLY A 53 -19.50 1.41 9.92
C GLY A 53 -20.27 2.31 8.94
N LYS A 54 -20.17 2.11 7.61
CA LYS A 54 -21.00 2.85 6.65
C LYS A 54 -22.48 2.46 6.67
N LEU A 55 -22.78 1.24 7.12
CA LEU A 55 -24.14 0.75 7.30
C LEU A 55 -24.48 0.82 8.79
N ASN A 56 -25.50 1.60 9.12
CA ASN A 56 -26.14 1.60 10.44
C ASN A 56 -27.37 0.70 10.37
N GLY A 57 -27.48 -0.26 11.27
CA GLY A 57 -28.69 -1.06 11.39
C GLY A 57 -28.66 -2.00 12.59
N PRO A 58 -29.72 -2.82 12.75
CA PRO A 58 -29.87 -3.73 13.88
C PRO A 58 -28.64 -4.64 14.09
N LYS A 59 -28.31 -4.93 15.36
CA LYS A 59 -27.13 -5.72 15.74
C LYS A 59 -27.10 -7.14 15.15
N ASP A 60 -28.25 -7.62 14.68
CA ASP A 60 -28.48 -8.95 14.15
C ASP A 60 -28.58 -9.00 12.61
N LEU A 61 -28.32 -7.89 11.89
CA LEU A 61 -28.37 -7.84 10.42
C LEU A 61 -27.47 -8.87 9.72
N SER A 62 -26.36 -9.26 10.34
CA SER A 62 -25.43 -10.25 9.77
C SER A 62 -25.81 -11.70 10.10
N ARG A 63 -26.97 -11.96 10.72
CA ARG A 63 -27.39 -13.34 11.02
C ARG A 63 -28.05 -13.98 9.81
N ARG A 64 -27.74 -15.27 9.60
CA ARG A 64 -28.40 -16.10 8.59
C ARG A 64 -29.89 -16.16 8.90
N LYS A 65 -30.74 -15.93 7.88
CA LYS A 65 -32.20 -16.07 7.99
C LYS A 65 -32.51 -17.47 8.58
N GLY A 66 -33.13 -17.51 9.76
CA GLY A 66 -33.37 -18.74 10.54
C GLY A 66 -32.52 -18.94 11.80
N PHE A 67 -31.58 -18.04 12.10
CA PHE A 67 -30.80 -18.02 13.36
C PHE A 67 -31.13 -16.82 14.28
N SER A 68 -32.22 -16.08 14.01
CA SER A 68 -32.76 -15.15 15.01
C SER A 68 -33.25 -15.95 16.20
N ARG A 69 -32.53 -15.83 17.31
CA ARG A 69 -33.03 -16.17 18.63
C ARG A 69 -33.72 -14.93 19.18
N GLU A 70 -35.02 -15.06 19.39
CA GLU A 70 -35.65 -14.45 20.57
C GLU A 70 -34.85 -14.80 21.84
#